data_AF-A0AB33R8A5-F1
#
_entry.id   AF-A0AB33R8A5-F1
#
_cell.length_a   1.000
_cell.length_b   1.000
_cell.length_c   1.000
_cell.angle_alpha   90.00
_cell.angle_beta   90.00
_cell.angle_gamma   90.00
#
_symmetry.space_group_name_H-M   'P 1'
#
loop_
_entity.id
_entity.type
_entity.pdbx_description
1 polymer ?
#
loop_
_entity_poly.entity_id
_entity_poly.type
_entity_poly.pdbx_seq_one_letter_code
_entity_poly.pdbx_strand_id
1 'polypeptide(L)'
;MEEEKYFDYSRGLNAPYWIQEIKTSKGKLLWYFSTPMQLSFFIVFFLILVLMLTVFSAPMQLLNQLTHSISLLLYWFVPYRLSKFYTEYEPQGKKMHTYLWDYLVYLIDYGFNKKAIYQGERVEVLEEIVFEKTNI
;
A
#
# COMPACT_ATOMS: atom_id res chain seq x y z
N MET A 1 -7.59 44.61 18.73
CA MET A 1 -8.00 43.29 18.24
C MET A 1 -6.70 42.59 17.93
N GLU A 2 -6.23 41.71 18.80
CA GLU A 2 -4.99 40.97 18.53
C GLU A 2 -5.19 40.16 17.25
N GLU A 3 -4.25 40.26 16.31
CA GLU A 3 -4.27 39.46 15.09
C GLU A 3 -4.25 37.98 15.49
N GLU A 4 -5.33 37.25 15.22
CA GLU A 4 -5.37 35.80 15.40
C GLU A 4 -4.28 35.18 14.52
N LYS A 5 -3.20 34.75 15.15
CA LYS A 5 -2.11 34.06 14.46
C LYS A 5 -2.60 32.68 14.03
N TYR A 6 -2.89 32.53 12.75
CA TYR A 6 -3.14 31.22 12.14
C TYR A 6 -1.81 30.45 12.07
N PHE A 7 -1.65 29.49 12.97
CA PHE A 7 -0.52 28.57 12.94
C PHE A 7 -0.83 27.40 12.00
N ASP A 8 0.01 27.19 10.99
CA ASP A 8 -0.09 26.05 10.09
C ASP A 8 0.55 24.81 10.72
N TYR A 9 -0.24 24.08 11.51
CA TYR A 9 0.19 22.84 12.17
C TYR A 9 0.35 21.66 11.19
N SER A 10 -0.07 21.79 9.92
CA SER A 10 -0.01 20.69 8.96
C SER A 10 1.43 20.23 8.68
N ARG A 11 2.39 21.18 8.67
CA ARG A 11 3.82 20.90 8.54
C ARG A 11 4.42 20.19 9.75
N GLY A 12 3.89 20.43 10.94
CA GLY A 12 4.34 19.78 12.18
C GLY A 12 3.78 18.36 12.37
N LEU A 13 2.62 18.07 11.77
CA LEU A 13 1.87 16.84 12.03
C LEU A 13 2.02 15.76 10.94
N ASN A 14 2.84 15.96 9.90
CA ASN A 14 2.97 15.02 8.76
C ASN A 14 1.61 14.54 8.22
N ALA A 15 0.62 15.45 8.24
CA ALA A 15 -0.75 15.10 7.88
C ALA A 15 -0.83 14.75 6.39
N PRO A 16 -1.58 13.72 6.00
CA PRO A 16 -1.75 13.39 4.60
C PRO A 16 -2.45 14.53 3.84
N TYR A 17 -2.16 14.69 2.56
CA TYR A 17 -2.83 15.67 1.71
C TYR A 17 -4.24 15.20 1.36
N TRP A 18 -5.24 16.03 1.65
CA TRP A 18 -6.64 15.76 1.33
C TRP A 18 -7.15 16.69 0.24
N ILE A 19 -8.01 16.16 -0.62
CA ILE A 19 -8.70 16.89 -1.68
C ILE A 19 -10.20 16.86 -1.37
N GLN A 20 -10.81 18.03 -1.27
CA GLN A 20 -12.26 18.18 -1.07
C GLN A 20 -12.90 18.98 -2.21
N GLU A 21 -12.20 19.98 -2.73
CA GLU A 21 -12.74 20.88 -3.75
C GLU A 21 -11.74 21.03 -4.90
N ILE A 22 -12.25 20.94 -6.12
CA ILE A 22 -11.48 21.23 -7.33
C ILE A 22 -12.00 22.56 -7.88
N LYS A 23 -11.14 23.58 -7.90
CA LYS A 23 -11.45 24.93 -8.37
C LYS A 23 -10.59 25.30 -9.56
N THR A 24 -11.14 26.05 -10.50
CA THR A 24 -10.37 26.70 -11.56
C THR A 24 -9.45 27.78 -10.96
N SER A 25 -8.36 28.15 -11.64
CA SER A 25 -7.49 29.28 -11.25
C SER A 25 -8.25 30.59 -10.95
N LYS A 26 -9.42 30.79 -11.59
CA LYS A 26 -10.32 31.93 -11.36
C LYS A 26 -11.31 31.75 -10.19
N GLY A 27 -11.16 30.71 -9.37
CA GLY A 27 -11.98 30.44 -8.18
C GLY A 27 -13.33 29.75 -8.43
N LYS A 28 -13.72 29.49 -9.68
CA LYS A 28 -14.97 28.76 -9.98
C LYS A 28 -14.85 27.29 -9.55
N LEU A 29 -15.79 26.83 -8.73
CA LEU A 29 -15.89 25.44 -8.28
C LEU A 29 -16.26 24.53 -9.46
N LEU A 30 -15.42 23.54 -9.75
CA LEU A 30 -15.68 22.51 -10.76
C LEU A 30 -16.30 21.26 -10.14
N TRP A 31 -15.78 20.85 -8.99
CA TRP A 31 -16.22 19.64 -8.31
C TRP A 31 -16.06 19.77 -6.80
N TYR A 32 -16.98 19.17 -6.07
CA TYR A 32 -16.98 19.08 -4.60
C TYR A 32 -17.17 17.61 -4.19
N PHE A 33 -16.31 17.12 -3.30
CA PHE A 33 -16.43 15.78 -2.71
C PHE A 33 -17.13 15.88 -1.35
N SER A 34 -18.17 15.06 -1.13
CA SER A 34 -18.91 15.04 0.14
C SER A 34 -18.04 14.70 1.34
N THR A 35 -17.04 13.84 1.15
CA THR A 35 -16.00 13.53 2.12
C THR A 35 -14.64 13.87 1.51
N PRO A 36 -13.73 14.51 2.27
CA PRO A 36 -12.38 14.77 1.78
C PRO A 36 -11.70 13.43 1.45
N MET A 37 -10.96 13.38 0.35
CA MET A 37 -10.27 12.16 -0.11
C MET A 37 -8.76 12.37 -0.07
N GLN A 38 -8.00 11.38 0.41
CA GLN A 38 -6.54 11.47 0.43
C GLN A 38 -5.96 11.44 -0.99
N LEU A 39 -4.88 12.20 -1.25
CA LEU A 39 -4.19 12.20 -2.54
C LEU A 39 -3.69 10.79 -2.94
N SER A 40 -3.24 10.01 -1.95
CA SER A 40 -2.83 8.60 -2.10
C SER A 40 -3.91 7.74 -2.74
N PHE A 41 -5.19 8.00 -2.45
CA PHE A 41 -6.30 7.29 -3.07
C PHE A 41 -6.26 7.40 -4.59
N PHE A 42 -6.10 8.62 -5.12
CA PHE A 42 -6.11 8.86 -6.56
C PHE A 42 -4.90 8.21 -7.25
N ILE A 43 -3.73 8.30 -6.64
CA ILE A 43 -2.50 7.70 -7.18
C ILE A 43 -2.67 6.18 -7.29
N VAL A 44 -3.13 5.53 -6.22
CA VAL A 44 -3.34 4.08 -6.20
C VAL A 44 -4.48 3.68 -7.13
N PHE A 45 -5.54 4.48 -7.23
CA PHE A 45 -6.64 4.24 -8.16
C PHE A 45 -6.18 4.18 -9.60
N PHE A 46 -5.44 5.19 -10.06
CA PHE A 46 -4.94 5.21 -11.44
C PHE A 46 -3.92 4.11 -11.68
N LEU A 47 -3.05 3.79 -10.71
CA LEU A 47 -2.10 2.70 -10.82
C LEU A 47 -2.83 1.35 -11.03
N ILE A 48 -3.82 1.05 -10.19
CA ILE A 48 -4.60 -0.19 -10.28
C ILE A 48 -5.40 -0.22 -11.58
N LEU A 49 -5.99 0.91 -12.00
CA LEU A 49 -6.70 0.99 -13.27
C LEU A 49 -5.77 0.67 -14.47
N VAL A 50 -4.57 1.24 -14.50
CA VAL A 50 -3.57 0.95 -15.53
C VAL A 50 -3.14 -0.52 -15.49
N LEU A 51 -2.94 -1.10 -14.31
CA LEU A 51 -2.64 -2.54 -14.17
C LEU A 51 -3.79 -3.40 -14.70
N MET A 52 -5.03 -3.01 -14.44
CA MET A 52 -6.20 -3.73 -14.96
C MET A 52 -6.28 -3.68 -16.48
N LEU A 53 -5.98 -2.54 -17.08
CA LEU A 53 -5.99 -2.35 -18.54
C LEU A 53 -4.81 -2.99 -19.26
N THR A 54 -3.70 -3.24 -18.56
CA THR A 54 -2.46 -3.81 -19.15
C THR A 54 -2.33 -5.29 -18.80
N VAL A 55 -1.98 -5.59 -17.55
CA VAL A 55 -1.67 -6.93 -17.05
C VAL A 55 -2.91 -7.82 -16.97
N PHE A 56 -4.04 -7.29 -16.48
CA PHE A 56 -5.28 -8.05 -16.32
C PHE A 56 -6.25 -7.91 -17.50
N SER A 57 -5.78 -7.41 -18.64
CA SER A 57 -6.61 -7.24 -19.84
C SER A 57 -7.15 -8.57 -20.37
N ALA A 58 -6.31 -9.60 -20.47
CA ALA A 58 -6.67 -10.92 -20.96
C ALA A 58 -7.79 -11.62 -20.14
N PRO A 59 -7.68 -11.79 -18.81
CA PRO A 59 -8.77 -12.36 -18.03
C PRO A 59 -10.03 -11.51 -18.06
N MET A 60 -9.89 -10.18 -18.17
CA MET A 60 -11.02 -9.27 -18.24
C MET A 60 -11.77 -9.37 -19.58
N GLN A 61 -11.06 -9.63 -20.69
CA GLN A 61 -11.67 -9.92 -22.00
C GLN A 61 -12.40 -11.26 -22.00
N LEU A 62 -11.84 -12.30 -21.38
CA LEU A 62 -12.53 -13.59 -21.22
C LEU A 62 -13.84 -13.42 -20.43
N LEU A 63 -13.81 -12.68 -19.33
CA LEU A 63 -15.01 -12.35 -18.57
C LEU A 63 -16.02 -11.54 -19.40
N ASN A 64 -15.53 -10.62 -20.22
CA ASN A 64 -16.40 -9.83 -21.08
C ASN A 64 -17.12 -10.69 -22.14
N GLN A 65 -16.46 -11.71 -22.68
CA GLN A 65 -17.08 -12.65 -23.61
C GLN A 65 -18.16 -13.50 -22.95
N LEU A 66 -17.98 -13.88 -21.69
CA LEU A 66 -18.94 -14.72 -20.96
C LEU A 66 -20.14 -13.94 -20.41
N THR A 67 -19.93 -12.68 -20.03
CA THR A 67 -20.90 -11.94 -19.19
C THR A 67 -21.29 -10.57 -19.76
N HIS A 68 -20.76 -10.18 -20.93
CA HIS A 68 -21.02 -8.99 -21.77
C HIS A 68 -20.89 -7.59 -21.11
N SER A 69 -21.34 -7.40 -19.87
CA SER A 69 -21.46 -6.09 -19.21
C SER A 69 -20.78 -6.02 -17.84
N ILE A 70 -20.54 -7.16 -17.18
CA ILE A 70 -19.91 -7.19 -15.85
C ILE A 70 -18.46 -6.70 -15.89
N SER A 71 -17.76 -6.91 -17.00
CA SER A 71 -16.37 -6.48 -17.20
C SER A 71 -16.20 -4.96 -17.00
N LEU A 72 -17.13 -4.14 -17.54
CA LEU A 72 -17.09 -2.69 -17.40
C LEU A 72 -17.25 -2.24 -15.94
N LEU A 73 -18.17 -2.87 -15.20
CA LEU A 73 -18.39 -2.55 -13.79
C LEU A 73 -17.16 -2.90 -12.94
N LEU A 74 -16.47 -3.98 -13.25
CA LEU A 74 -15.25 -4.37 -12.55
C LEU A 74 -14.12 -3.36 -12.72
N TYR A 75 -13.97 -2.74 -13.90
CA TYR A 75 -12.97 -1.69 -14.12
C TYR A 75 -13.19 -0.45 -13.24
N TRP A 76 -14.41 -0.21 -12.78
CA TRP A 76 -14.69 0.86 -11.81
C TRP A 76 -14.61 0.37 -10.37
N PHE A 77 -15.26 -0.77 -10.10
CA PHE A 77 -15.42 -1.31 -8.76
C PHE A 77 -14.09 -1.75 -8.14
N VAL A 78 -13.25 -2.46 -8.89
CA VAL A 78 -11.99 -3.01 -8.37
C VAL A 78 -10.99 -1.91 -8.00
N PRO A 79 -10.68 -0.93 -8.88
CA PRO A 79 -9.77 0.16 -8.50
C PRO A 79 -10.32 1.00 -7.35
N TYR A 80 -11.63 1.29 -7.34
CA TYR A 80 -12.26 2.03 -6.25
C TYR A 80 -12.12 1.29 -4.91
N ARG A 81 -12.48 0.00 -4.87
CA ARG A 81 -12.48 -0.78 -3.64
C ARG A 81 -11.06 -1.00 -3.09
N LEU A 82 -10.10 -1.30 -3.96
CA LEU A 82 -8.72 -1.53 -3.56
C LEU A 82 -8.03 -0.24 -3.11
N SER A 83 -8.28 0.88 -3.79
CA SER A 83 -7.71 2.17 -3.38
C SER A 83 -8.27 2.62 -2.03
N LYS A 84 -9.58 2.42 -1.82
CA LYS A 84 -10.23 2.67 -0.53
C LYS A 84 -9.62 1.81 0.57
N PHE A 85 -9.44 0.52 0.31
CA PHE A 85 -8.80 -0.40 1.25
C PHE A 85 -7.36 0.02 1.57
N TYR A 86 -6.58 0.42 0.56
CA TYR A 86 -5.21 0.90 0.75
C TYR A 86 -5.12 2.14 1.65
N THR A 87 -6.08 3.06 1.55
CA THR A 87 -6.05 4.33 2.30
C THR A 87 -6.70 4.26 3.68
N GLU A 88 -7.77 3.47 3.82
CA GLU A 88 -8.52 3.40 5.09
C GLU A 88 -7.99 2.34 6.04
N TYR A 89 -7.39 1.27 5.50
CA TYR A 89 -6.83 0.22 6.33
C TYR A 89 -5.41 0.58 6.74
N GLU A 90 -5.20 0.78 8.04
CA GLU A 90 -3.90 1.04 8.65
C GLU A 90 -3.50 -0.16 9.52
N PRO A 91 -2.83 -1.18 8.93
CA PRO A 91 -2.38 -2.32 9.70
C PRO A 91 -1.42 -1.87 10.80
N GLN A 92 -1.72 -2.21 12.05
CA GLN A 92 -0.90 -1.86 13.21
C GLN A 92 -0.66 -0.33 13.35
N GLY A 93 -1.56 0.50 12.83
CA GLY A 93 -1.42 1.96 12.82
C GLY A 93 -0.33 2.49 11.88
N LYS A 94 0.20 1.64 10.99
CA LYS A 94 1.17 2.03 9.96
C LYS A 94 0.45 2.26 8.63
N LYS A 95 1.03 3.13 7.80
CA LYS A 95 0.61 3.27 6.41
C LYS A 95 0.79 1.94 5.69
N MET A 96 -0.15 1.60 4.80
CA MET A 96 -0.18 0.31 4.10
C MET A 96 1.15 -0.02 3.39
N HIS A 97 1.77 0.92 2.68
CA HIS A 97 3.05 0.66 2.00
C HIS A 97 4.21 0.37 2.96
N THR A 98 4.27 1.05 4.10
CA THR A 98 5.30 0.80 5.13
C THR A 98 5.11 -0.60 5.70
N TYR A 99 3.86 -0.97 6.00
CA TYR A 99 3.55 -2.31 6.48
C TYR A 99 3.92 -3.40 5.47
N LEU A 100 3.58 -3.21 4.18
CA LEU A 100 3.93 -4.16 3.12
C LEU A 100 5.44 -4.31 2.98
N TRP A 101 6.20 -3.23 3.07
CA TRP A 101 7.66 -3.29 3.03
C TRP A 101 8.25 -4.04 4.21
N ASP A 102 7.80 -3.72 5.43
CA ASP A 102 8.23 -4.42 6.65
C ASP A 102 7.92 -5.93 6.55
N TYR A 103 6.76 -6.28 5.99
CA TYR A 103 6.37 -7.67 5.78
C TYR A 103 7.24 -8.38 4.73
N LEU A 104 7.60 -7.70 3.64
CA LEU A 104 8.53 -8.26 2.63
C LEU A 104 9.91 -8.50 3.22
N VAL A 105 10.44 -7.54 3.98
CA VAL A 105 11.72 -7.71 4.69
C VAL A 105 11.61 -8.90 5.64
N TYR A 106 10.53 -8.99 6.43
CA TYR A 106 10.29 -10.12 7.32
C TYR A 106 10.27 -11.48 6.57
N LEU A 107 9.59 -11.56 5.43
CA LEU A 107 9.55 -12.79 4.63
C LEU A 107 10.94 -13.18 4.11
N ILE A 108 11.73 -12.20 3.65
CA ILE A 108 13.09 -12.45 3.15
C ILE A 108 14.01 -12.89 4.30
N ASP A 109 13.95 -12.17 5.42
CA ASP A 109 14.86 -12.34 6.53
C ASP A 109 14.54 -13.53 7.43
N TYR A 110 13.27 -13.87 7.59
CA TYR A 110 12.83 -14.92 8.53
C TYR A 110 12.09 -16.05 7.83
N GLY A 111 11.41 -15.77 6.71
CA GLY A 111 10.72 -16.81 5.94
C GLY A 111 11.68 -17.65 5.11
N PHE A 112 12.53 -17.01 4.31
CA PHE A 112 13.47 -17.70 3.42
C PHE A 112 14.80 -18.06 4.08
N ASN A 113 15.24 -17.29 5.08
CA ASN A 113 16.47 -17.60 5.79
C ASN A 113 16.22 -18.64 6.90
N LYS A 114 16.67 -19.87 6.67
CA LYS A 114 16.53 -20.97 7.65
C LYS A 114 17.63 -21.01 8.72
N LYS A 115 18.55 -20.05 8.74
CA LYS A 115 19.60 -19.98 9.77
C LYS A 115 18.97 -19.73 11.14
N ALA A 116 19.42 -20.47 12.16
CA ALA A 116 18.94 -20.27 13.51
C ALA A 116 19.48 -18.94 14.06
N ILE A 117 18.67 -18.25 14.86
CA ILE A 117 19.09 -17.02 15.54
C ILE A 117 19.57 -17.40 16.93
N TYR A 118 20.87 -17.28 17.18
CA TYR A 118 21.49 -17.54 18.48
C TYR A 118 22.27 -16.31 18.94
N GLN A 119 21.95 -15.80 20.14
CA GLN A 119 22.55 -14.59 20.72
C GLN A 119 22.58 -13.35 19.78
N GLY A 120 21.61 -13.24 18.88
CA GLY A 120 21.52 -12.12 17.92
C GLY A 120 22.28 -12.34 16.61
N GLU A 121 23.04 -13.42 16.48
CA GLU A 121 23.69 -13.82 15.23
C GLU A 121 22.92 -14.94 14.53
N ARG A 122 22.99 -14.96 13.20
CA ARG A 122 22.44 -16.05 12.38
C ARG A 122 23.49 -17.14 12.22
N VAL A 123 23.30 -18.24 12.93
CA VAL A 123 24.21 -19.39 12.97
C VAL A 123 23.62 -20.52 12.11
N GLU A 124 24.47 -21.19 11.35
CA GLU A 124 24.09 -22.42 10.63
C GLU A 124 23.93 -23.55 11.65
N VAL A 125 22.79 -24.21 11.62
CA VAL A 125 22.54 -25.35 12.51
C VAL A 125 23.39 -26.51 12.04
N LEU A 126 24.44 -26.84 12.80
CA LEU A 126 25.21 -28.05 12.61
C LEU A 126 24.41 -29.21 13.19
N GLU A 127 23.86 -30.07 12.33
CA GLU A 127 23.04 -31.22 12.74
C GLU A 127 23.87 -32.35 13.36
N GLU A 128 25.16 -32.46 13.01
CA GLU A 128 26.06 -33.50 13.52
C GLU A 128 27.30 -32.90 14.18
N ILE A 129 27.47 -33.21 15.47
CA ILE A 129 28.71 -32.95 16.20
C ILE A 129 29.58 -34.21 16.04
N VAL A 130 30.55 -34.16 15.12
CA VAL A 130 31.54 -35.23 14.95
C VAL A 130 32.71 -34.95 15.89
N PHE A 131 32.89 -35.79 16.91
CA PHE A 131 34.08 -35.77 17.75
C PHE A 131 35.18 -36.60 17.08
N GLU A 132 36.19 -35.94 16.52
CA GLU A 132 37.42 -36.63 16.12
C GLU A 132 38.14 -37.12 17.38
N LYS A 133 38.42 -38.42 17.47
CA LYS A 133 39.25 -38.97 18.54
C LYS A 133 40.67 -38.44 18.39
N THR A 134 41.06 -37.50 19.23
CA THR A 134 42.46 -37.12 19.41
C THR A 134 43.18 -38.28 20.10
N ASN A 135 44.09 -38.96 19.40
CA ASN A 135 45.00 -39.92 20.02
C ASN A 135 46.09 -39.15 20.76
N ILE A 136 45.96 -39.03 22.08
CA ILE A 136 47.03 -38.61 23.00
C ILE A 136 47.75 -39.86 23.49
#